data_AF-A0A2W4LEZ5-F1
#
_entry.id   AF-A0A2W4LEZ5-F1
#
_cell.length_a   1.000
_cell.length_b   1.000
_cell.length_c   1.000
_cell.angle_alpha   90.00
_cell.angle_beta   90.00
_cell.angle_gamma   90.00
#
_symmetry.space_group_name_H-M   'P 1'
#
loop_
_entity.id
_entity.type
_entity.pdbx_description
1 polymer ?
#
loop_
_entity_poly.entity_id
_entity_poly.type
_entity_poly.pdbx_seq_one_letter_code
_entity_poly.pdbx_strand_id
1 'polypeptide(L)'
;MRQAAQPQLAAGQLGGGWGVIRLPAGFRLTAWRIQFIAGSDVPVQHLVYSDGLASVSVFIEPRNPQAEPMRGLAKVGAAFAFSRALDDHQVTAVGEVPPVTLEAIASGVTKGGAVPPPAPRDSTARDAAKDEAAQRPRQQ
;
A
#
# COMPACT_ATOMS: atom_id res chain seq x y z
N MET A 1 3.34 -2.72 27.02
CA MET A 1 2.27 -2.41 26.05
C MET A 1 2.27 -0.89 25.82
N ARG A 2 2.61 -0.41 24.62
CA ARG A 2 2.52 1.02 24.27
C ARG A 2 1.73 1.15 22.97
N GLN A 3 0.48 1.58 23.09
CA GLN A 3 -0.29 2.10 21.97
C GLN A 3 0.41 3.39 21.50
N ALA A 4 0.95 3.39 20.29
CA ALA A 4 1.38 4.62 19.65
C ALA A 4 0.11 5.42 19.32
N ALA A 5 -0.06 6.56 19.99
CA ALA A 5 -1.13 7.51 19.75
C ALA A 5 -1.18 7.88 18.27
N GLN A 6 -2.29 7.56 17.62
CA GLN A 6 -2.57 7.98 16.26
C GLN A 6 -2.97 9.46 16.29
N PRO A 7 -2.31 10.36 15.55
CA PRO A 7 -2.73 11.74 15.45
C PRO A 7 -4.07 11.81 14.69
N GLN A 8 -5.09 12.31 15.39
CA GLN A 8 -6.41 12.62 14.85
C GLN A 8 -6.28 13.76 13.82
N LEU A 9 -6.06 13.43 12.54
CA LEU A 9 -5.99 14.41 11.47
C LEU A 9 -7.41 14.76 10.98
N ALA A 10 -7.74 16.04 11.08
CA ALA A 10 -8.95 16.64 10.55
C ALA A 10 -9.10 16.36 9.04
N ALA A 11 -10.35 16.26 8.59
CA ALA A 11 -10.71 16.01 7.20
C ALA A 11 -9.93 16.93 6.25
N GLY A 12 -9.09 16.34 5.39
CA GLY A 12 -8.50 17.05 4.25
C GLY A 12 -7.10 16.60 3.83
N GLN A 13 -6.27 16.13 4.75
CA GLN A 13 -4.89 15.71 4.42
C GLN A 13 -4.54 14.43 5.18
N LEU A 14 -4.56 13.30 4.48
CA LEU A 14 -4.02 12.06 5.01
C LEU A 14 -2.50 12.13 4.85
N GLY A 15 -1.76 11.81 5.91
CA GLY A 15 -0.29 11.75 5.85
C GLY A 15 0.15 10.88 4.67
N GLY A 16 1.23 11.28 3.99
CA GLY A 16 1.65 10.60 2.75
C GLY A 16 1.45 11.40 1.46
N GLY A 17 0.80 12.55 1.51
CA GLY A 17 0.55 13.34 0.31
C GLY A 17 -0.54 12.74 -0.60
N TRP A 18 -1.42 11.93 -0.01
CA TRP A 18 -2.57 11.30 -0.66
C TRP A 18 -3.81 11.57 0.17
N GLY A 19 -4.95 11.80 -0.48
CA GLY A 19 -6.22 12.07 0.18
C GLY A 19 -7.36 11.40 -0.56
N VAL A 20 -8.47 11.11 0.11
CA VAL A 20 -9.72 10.73 -0.55
C VAL A 20 -10.70 11.89 -0.44
N ILE A 21 -11.13 12.44 -1.58
CA ILE A 21 -12.01 13.62 -1.63
C ILE A 21 -13.48 13.24 -1.38
N ARG A 22 -13.89 12.04 -1.82
CA ARG A 22 -15.25 11.54 -1.65
C ARG A 22 -15.23 10.10 -1.13
N LEU A 23 -15.62 9.92 0.12
CA LEU A 23 -15.86 8.62 0.73
C LEU A 23 -17.36 8.32 0.74
N PRO A 24 -17.76 7.03 0.61
CA PRO A 24 -19.11 6.59 0.95
C PRO A 24 -19.49 7.01 2.37
N ALA A 25 -20.77 7.27 2.62
CA ALA A 25 -21.25 7.68 3.93
C ALA A 25 -20.85 6.69 5.02
N GLY A 26 -20.42 7.21 6.17
CA GLY A 26 -19.97 6.42 7.32
C GLY A 26 -18.48 6.05 7.30
N PHE A 27 -17.85 5.91 6.14
CA PHE A 27 -16.43 5.58 6.05
C PHE A 27 -15.54 6.75 6.46
N ARG A 28 -14.54 6.47 7.31
CA ARG A 28 -13.49 7.40 7.71
C ARG A 28 -12.13 6.71 7.69
N LEU A 29 -11.05 7.47 7.49
CA LEU A 29 -9.70 6.94 7.65
C LEU A 29 -9.48 6.57 9.13
N THR A 30 -9.09 5.34 9.39
CA THR A 30 -8.78 4.83 10.75
C THR A 30 -7.30 4.54 10.94
N ALA A 31 -6.56 4.28 9.87
CA ALA A 31 -5.11 4.10 9.92
C ALA A 31 -4.44 4.45 8.59
N TRP A 32 -3.17 4.87 8.66
CA TRP A 32 -2.32 5.00 7.48
C TRP A 32 -0.89 4.56 7.83
N ARG A 33 -0.17 4.02 6.84
CA ARG A 33 1.25 3.67 6.96
C ARG A 33 1.95 3.69 5.60
N ILE A 34 3.25 3.94 5.62
CA ILE A 34 4.14 3.73 4.49
C ILE A 34 5.02 2.52 4.83
N GLN A 35 5.09 1.55 3.93
CA GLN A 35 5.88 0.33 4.11
C GLN A 35 6.70 0.04 2.85
N PHE A 36 7.89 -0.50 3.04
CA PHE A 36 8.68 -1.09 1.96
C PHE A 36 8.41 -2.60 1.96
N ILE A 37 8.18 -3.16 0.77
CA ILE A 37 8.03 -4.61 0.65
C ILE A 37 9.43 -5.22 0.53
N ALA A 38 9.68 -6.34 1.21
CA ALA A 38 10.97 -7.02 1.12
C ALA A 38 11.31 -7.34 -0.35
N GLY A 39 12.47 -6.86 -0.82
CA GLY A 39 12.88 -6.97 -2.22
C GLY A 39 12.41 -5.84 -3.13
N SER A 40 11.77 -4.79 -2.59
CA SER A 40 11.39 -3.58 -3.31
C SER A 40 11.83 -2.32 -2.56
N ASP A 41 12.61 -1.47 -3.22
CA ASP A 41 12.97 -0.14 -2.73
C ASP A 41 11.83 0.87 -2.90
N VAL A 42 10.69 0.42 -3.42
CA VAL A 42 9.54 1.25 -3.73
C VAL A 42 8.60 1.31 -2.52
N PRO A 43 8.31 2.50 -1.98
CA PRO A 43 7.39 2.64 -0.86
C PRO A 43 5.94 2.37 -1.32
N VAL A 44 5.24 1.56 -0.55
CA VAL A 44 3.79 1.34 -0.69
C VAL A 44 3.08 2.06 0.43
N GLN A 45 2.14 2.91 0.07
CA GLN A 45 1.25 3.55 1.03
C GLN A 45 -0.01 2.72 1.24
N HIS A 46 -0.36 2.49 2.50
CA HIS A 46 -1.51 1.71 2.90
C HIS A 46 -2.43 2.56 3.78
N LEU A 47 -3.67 2.74 3.35
CA LEU A 47 -4.72 3.49 4.03
C LEU A 47 -5.84 2.52 4.40
N VAL A 48 -6.38 2.66 5.61
CA VAL A 48 -7.49 1.83 6.09
C VAL A 48 -8.68 2.73 6.38
N TYR A 49 -9.80 2.45 5.71
CA TYR A 49 -11.08 3.12 5.93
C TYR A 49 -12.05 2.17 6.61
N SER A 50 -12.89 2.69 7.51
CA SER A 50 -13.94 1.90 8.16
C SER A 50 -15.16 2.75 8.46
N ASP A 51 -16.34 2.13 8.38
CA ASP A 51 -17.62 2.69 8.83
C ASP A 51 -18.02 2.24 10.25
N GLY A 52 -17.19 1.39 10.89
CA GLY A 52 -17.45 0.79 12.19
C GLY A 52 -17.98 -0.66 12.12
N LEU A 53 -18.41 -1.14 10.96
CA LEU A 53 -18.81 -2.54 10.73
C LEU A 53 -17.88 -3.22 9.73
N ALA A 54 -17.58 -2.55 8.62
CA ALA A 54 -16.69 -3.00 7.57
C ALA A 54 -15.38 -2.21 7.55
N SER A 55 -14.36 -2.79 6.93
CA SER A 55 -13.07 -2.15 6.68
C SER A 55 -12.65 -2.33 5.22
N VAL A 56 -12.06 -1.28 4.66
CA VAL A 56 -11.51 -1.25 3.30
C VAL A 56 -10.05 -0.79 3.37
N SER A 57 -9.15 -1.63 2.87
CA SER A 57 -7.73 -1.34 2.72
C SER A 57 -7.47 -0.77 1.34
N VAL A 58 -6.75 0.34 1.25
CA VAL A 58 -6.33 0.98 0.00
C VAL A 58 -4.82 0.99 -0.06
N PHE A 59 -4.28 0.37 -1.10
CA PHE A 59 -2.86 0.35 -1.41
C PHE A 59 -2.58 1.31 -2.56
N ILE A 60 -1.53 2.11 -2.41
CA ILE A 60 -1.04 3.04 -3.40
C ILE A 60 0.44 2.76 -3.59
N GLU A 61 0.80 2.32 -4.79
CA GLU A 61 2.17 1.97 -5.16
C GLU A 61 2.54 2.62 -6.50
N PRO A 62 3.80 3.04 -6.69
CA PRO A 62 4.30 3.41 -8.00
C PRO A 62 4.11 2.28 -9.01
N ARG A 63 3.63 2.62 -10.20
CA ARG A 63 3.48 1.67 -11.28
C ARG A 63 4.85 1.39 -11.92
N ASN A 64 5.07 0.13 -12.29
CA ASN A 64 6.11 -0.21 -13.26
C ASN A 64 5.66 0.25 -14.66
N PRO A 65 6.36 1.20 -15.31
CA PRO A 65 5.97 1.72 -16.63
C PRO A 65 6.02 0.68 -17.75
N GLN A 66 6.65 -0.48 -17.52
CA GLN A 66 6.69 -1.60 -18.46
C GLN A 66 5.55 -2.62 -18.25
N ALA A 67 4.79 -2.50 -17.16
CA ALA A 67 3.71 -3.43 -16.83
C ALA A 67 2.34 -2.81 -17.18
N GLU A 68 1.43 -3.67 -17.67
CA GLU A 68 0.08 -3.23 -17.95
C GLU A 68 -0.65 -2.79 -16.66
N PRO A 69 -1.44 -1.69 -16.73
CA PRO A 69 -2.28 -1.24 -15.64
C PRO A 69 -3.23 -2.32 -15.12
N MET A 70 -3.21 -2.62 -13.81
CA MET A 70 -4.33 -3.33 -13.22
C MET A 70 -5.54 -2.39 -13.17
N ARG A 71 -6.67 -2.84 -13.74
CA ARG A 71 -7.90 -2.07 -13.80
C ARG A 71 -9.11 -2.96 -13.57
N GLY A 72 -10.09 -2.42 -12.86
CA GLY A 72 -11.39 -3.06 -12.65
C GLY A 72 -11.46 -3.92 -11.41
N LEU A 73 -12.53 -4.70 -11.34
CA LEU A 73 -12.90 -5.51 -10.19
C LEU A 73 -12.33 -6.93 -10.30
N ALA A 74 -11.82 -7.43 -9.19
CA ALA A 74 -11.42 -8.81 -8.99
C ALA A 74 -12.03 -9.36 -7.70
N LYS A 75 -12.28 -10.67 -7.64
CA LYS A 75 -12.68 -11.36 -6.42
C LYS A 75 -11.45 -11.99 -5.76
N VAL A 76 -11.29 -11.78 -4.46
CA VAL A 76 -10.15 -12.29 -3.66
C VAL A 76 -10.70 -12.98 -2.42
N GLY A 77 -10.89 -14.29 -2.51
CA GLY A 77 -11.55 -15.07 -1.44
C GLY A 77 -12.99 -14.59 -1.21
N ALA A 78 -13.29 -14.18 0.02
CA ALA A 78 -14.58 -13.58 0.41
C ALA A 78 -14.68 -12.08 0.07
N ALA A 79 -13.55 -11.43 -0.18
CA ALA A 79 -13.47 -10.00 -0.46
C ALA A 79 -13.53 -9.71 -1.96
N PHE A 80 -13.72 -8.43 -2.27
CA PHE A 80 -13.46 -7.88 -3.60
C PHE A 80 -12.24 -6.96 -3.56
N ALA A 81 -11.60 -6.80 -4.72
CA ALA A 81 -10.54 -5.84 -4.96
C ALA A 81 -10.91 -5.00 -6.19
N PHE A 82 -10.80 -3.69 -6.10
CA PHE A 82 -10.95 -2.78 -7.23
C PHE A 82 -9.65 -2.04 -7.47
N SER A 83 -9.15 -2.09 -8.70
CA SER A 83 -7.87 -1.50 -9.11
C SER A 83 -8.09 -0.40 -10.14
N ARG A 84 -7.30 0.67 -10.04
CA ARG A 84 -7.20 1.68 -11.12
C ARG A 84 -5.82 2.31 -11.18
N ALA A 85 -5.50 2.87 -12.35
CA ALA A 85 -4.39 3.79 -12.52
C ALA A 85 -4.75 5.18 -11.98
N LEU A 86 -3.80 5.84 -11.32
CA LEU A 86 -3.85 7.27 -10.98
C LEU A 86 -2.45 7.84 -11.18
N ASP A 87 -2.26 8.62 -12.24
CA ASP A 87 -0.94 9.07 -12.72
C ASP A 87 0.04 7.88 -12.83
N ASP A 88 1.24 8.02 -12.29
CA ASP A 88 2.27 6.98 -12.23
C ASP A 88 2.07 5.98 -11.07
N HIS A 89 0.86 5.92 -10.49
CA HIS A 89 0.56 5.03 -9.36
C HIS A 89 -0.58 4.07 -9.70
N GLN A 90 -0.48 2.89 -9.09
CA GLN A 90 -1.54 1.90 -9.01
C GLN A 90 -2.27 2.08 -7.68
N VAL A 91 -3.59 2.21 -7.74
CA VAL A 91 -4.47 2.27 -6.57
C VAL A 91 -5.30 1.00 -6.52
N THR A 92 -5.27 0.31 -5.39
CA THR A 92 -6.00 -0.95 -5.19
C THR A 92 -6.77 -0.90 -3.88
N ALA A 93 -8.10 -0.91 -3.95
CA ALA A 93 -8.99 -1.00 -2.78
C ALA A 93 -9.45 -2.43 -2.57
N VAL A 94 -9.37 -2.97 -1.35
CA VAL A 94 -9.72 -4.35 -1.01
C VAL A 94 -10.57 -4.38 0.25
N GLY A 95 -11.66 -5.15 0.23
CA GLY A 95 -12.51 -5.33 1.41
C GLY A 95 -13.75 -6.19 1.16
N GLU A 96 -14.38 -6.63 2.25
CA GLU A 96 -15.66 -7.36 2.24
C GLU A 96 -16.83 -6.37 2.22
N VAL A 97 -16.93 -5.62 1.13
CA VAL A 97 -18.00 -4.64 0.90
C VAL A 97 -18.54 -4.80 -0.53
N PRO A 98 -19.73 -4.27 -0.84
CA PRO A 98 -20.21 -4.26 -2.21
C PRO A 98 -19.19 -3.63 -3.18
N PRO A 99 -19.01 -4.16 -4.40
CA PRO A 99 -18.06 -3.64 -5.39
C PRO A 99 -18.15 -2.13 -5.63
N VAL A 100 -19.37 -1.57 -5.63
CA VAL A 100 -19.62 -0.13 -5.79
C VAL A 100 -18.95 0.70 -4.69
N THR A 101 -18.83 0.17 -3.48
CA THR A 101 -18.15 0.84 -2.36
C THR A 101 -16.64 0.90 -2.61
N LEU A 102 -16.05 -0.19 -3.10
CA LEU A 102 -14.62 -0.21 -3.46
C LEU A 102 -14.31 0.72 -4.61
N GLU A 103 -15.14 0.72 -5.65
CA GLU A 103 -15.01 1.62 -6.79
C GLU A 103 -15.11 3.08 -6.36
N ALA A 104 -16.07 3.42 -5.50
CA ALA A 104 -16.23 4.77 -4.97
C ALA A 104 -15.01 5.22 -4.16
N ILE A 105 -14.51 4.38 -3.25
CA ILE A 105 -13.34 4.68 -2.43
C ILE A 105 -12.09 4.83 -3.31
N ALA A 106 -11.83 3.86 -4.19
CA ALA A 106 -10.67 3.90 -5.08
C ALA A 106 -10.71 5.13 -5.98
N SER A 107 -11.87 5.45 -6.56
CA SER A 107 -12.09 6.60 -7.45
C SER A 107 -11.95 7.95 -6.74
N GLY A 108 -12.26 7.99 -5.45
CA GLY A 108 -12.11 9.19 -4.63
C GLY A 108 -10.67 9.51 -4.23
N VAL A 109 -9.72 8.57 -4.37
CA VAL A 109 -8.29 8.79 -4.08
C VAL A 109 -7.72 9.87 -5.01
N THR A 110 -6.94 10.77 -4.45
CA THR A 110 -6.24 11.85 -5.15
C THR A 110 -4.87 12.06 -4.52
N LYS A 111 -3.93 12.58 -5.32
CA LYS A 111 -2.62 13.01 -4.85
C LYS A 111 -2.77 14.40 -4.25
N GLY A 112 -2.56 14.56 -2.95
CA GLY A 112 -2.60 15.84 -2.26
C GLY A 112 -1.22 16.22 -1.77
N GLY A 113 -0.45 17.02 -2.51
CA GLY A 113 0.84 17.59 -2.08
C GLY A 113 1.91 16.58 -1.59
N ALA A 114 2.91 16.32 -2.42
CA ALA A 114 3.95 15.30 -2.28
C ALA A 114 4.45 14.99 -0.85
N VAL A 115 4.46 13.70 -0.46
CA VAL A 115 5.43 13.23 0.52
C VAL A 115 6.78 13.06 -0.17
N PRO A 116 7.85 13.68 0.35
CA PRO A 116 9.18 13.46 -0.19
C PRO A 116 9.53 11.97 -0.05
N PRO A 117 10.20 11.38 -1.06
CA PRO A 117 10.61 9.99 -1.00
C PRO A 117 11.41 9.75 0.29
N PRO A 118 11.06 8.72 1.09
CA PRO A 118 11.86 8.37 2.26
C PRO A 118 13.31 8.11 1.83
N ALA A 119 14.24 8.85 2.43
CA ALA A 119 15.66 8.70 2.17
C ALA A 119 16.07 7.22 2.39
N PRO A 120 16.93 6.65 1.50
CA PRO A 120 17.35 5.27 1.62
C PRO A 120 18.01 5.05 2.98
N ARG A 121 17.48 4.08 3.73
CA ARG A 121 18.14 3.60 4.95
C ARG A 121 19.10 2.52 4.52
N ASP A 122 20.39 2.79 4.70
CA ASP A 122 21.47 1.87 4.35
C ASP A 122 21.20 0.45 4.88
N SER A 123 21.06 -0.47 3.94
CA SER A 123 20.96 -1.91 4.18
C SER A 123 22.33 -2.49 4.54
N THR A 124 22.83 -2.22 5.75
CA THR A 124 23.87 -3.08 6.36
C THR A 124 23.20 -4.15 7.21
N ALA A 125 22.72 -5.20 6.54
CA ALA A 125 22.50 -6.49 7.17
C ALA A 125 22.65 -7.56 6.08
N ARG A 126 23.91 -7.92 5.82
CA ARG A 126 24.25 -9.11 5.05
C ARG A 126 23.62 -10.32 5.74
N ASP A 127 22.67 -10.94 5.05
CA ASP A 127 22.43 -12.37 5.16
C ASP A 127 23.77 -13.09 4.92
N ALA A 128 24.32 -13.66 5.98
CA ALA A 128 25.40 -14.63 5.92
C ALA A 128 24.82 -15.98 6.33
N ALA A 129 24.07 -16.61 5.43
CA ALA A 129 23.84 -18.05 5.44
C ALA A 129 23.25 -18.52 4.10
N LYS A 130 24.10 -19.05 3.20
CA LYS A 130 24.04 -20.47 2.79
C LYS A 130 25.02 -20.83 1.67
N ASP A 131 25.58 -22.03 1.83
CA ASP A 131 25.95 -23.03 0.83
C ASP A 131 26.86 -22.65 -0.35
N GLU A 132 28.08 -23.20 -0.36
CA GLU A 132 28.52 -24.00 -1.51
C GLU A 132 29.48 -25.12 -1.05
N ALA A 133 29.10 -26.33 -1.42
CA ALA A 133 29.82 -27.57 -1.19
C ALA A 133 30.81 -27.87 -2.32
N ALA A 134 31.89 -28.57 -1.95
CA ALA A 134 32.69 -29.46 -2.78
C ALA A 134 33.56 -28.85 -3.89
N GLN A 135 34.90 -28.93 -3.72
CA GLN A 135 35.79 -29.72 -4.60
C GLN A 135 37.23 -29.78 -4.06
N ARG A 136 37.75 -31.01 -3.91
CA ARG A 136 39.19 -31.31 -3.75
C ARG A 136 39.93 -31.00 -5.08
N PRO A 137 41.23 -30.68 -5.06
CA PRO A 137 42.26 -31.72 -5.21
C PRO A 137 43.55 -31.51 -4.36
N ARG A 138 44.36 -32.58 -4.35
CA ARG A 138 45.68 -32.77 -3.70
C ARG A 138 46.75 -31.74 -4.13
N GLN A 139 47.86 -31.73 -3.36
CA GLN A 139 49.27 -31.37 -3.65
C GLN A 139 49.74 -30.24 -2.71
N GLN A 140 50.81 -30.35 -1.91
CA GLN A 140 51.90 -31.33 -1.77
C GLN A 140 52.19 -31.57 -0.29
#